data_AF-A0A6M4J9E5-F1
#
_entry.id   AF-A0A6M4J9E5-F1
#
_cell.length_a   1.000
_cell.length_b   1.000
_cell.length_c   1.000
_cell.angle_alpha   90.00
_cell.angle_beta   90.00
_cell.angle_gamma   90.00
#
_symmetry.space_group_name_H-M   'P 1'
#
loop_
_entity.id
_entity.type
_entity.pdbx_description
1 polymer ?
#
loop_
_entity_poly.entity_id
_entity_poly.type
_entity_poly.pdbx_seq_one_letter_code
_entity_poly.pdbx_strand_id
1 'polypeptide(L)'
;MNKKMKFLFVGATTLTTVPTLAAACNNKDNKDNKEIEKLNNQIKDLEKQLKESKQKDIDLKQEIEKLNKEQQLELISRLDLTKDEKATLINKLNSGAGIAGAIVWYMRSAEARVQAVQAYKLATIAFDNLKKHAETDKIDYKAVDKTTGLVKNPETGKSVPVVFMDVDETVFVNEYVESWMVVDEHMDWGVVDKENNITAEDFKDSVDAKGKRRAVPGAIEFINHVFENGGIVMFNSGIRQLQPAIDGISKNLIAAGVKKEYVHDWMFWCSGVKPFQESDKTKYDPTPWKTAVELFKNEKTNQWATSKNERMNAVSDNTTGWDFSKSQQGAGDKVVTKVIMRIGDDFNDFYDDAYKHFKDMDKTREYYEANLKELFENINGAKGVKVTKTKTGEGKNAKVKVTTEKVDWHQFNVQVPGNAMYGGWTRGLNYGTYDKIWELLNDIKNNSKDNFSETK
;
A
#
# COMPACT_ATOMS: atom_id res chain seq x y z
N MET A 1 44.48 19.69 -5.51
CA MET A 1 44.39 19.39 -6.96
C MET A 1 45.36 18.27 -7.31
N ASN A 2 44.87 17.07 -7.62
CA ASN A 2 45.70 15.90 -7.91
C ASN A 2 45.48 15.44 -9.36
N LYS A 3 46.56 15.37 -10.14
CA LYS A 3 46.57 15.07 -11.59
C LYS A 3 46.02 13.68 -11.98
N LYS A 4 45.67 12.82 -11.01
CA LYS A 4 45.20 11.45 -11.24
C LYS A 4 43.73 11.33 -11.70
N MET A 5 42.91 12.37 -11.54
CA MET A 5 41.46 12.28 -11.85
C MET A 5 41.10 12.40 -13.33
N LYS A 6 41.99 12.90 -14.20
CA LYS A 6 41.67 13.15 -15.62
C LYS A 6 41.65 11.91 -16.53
N PHE A 7 42.10 10.75 -16.05
CA PHE A 7 42.28 9.55 -16.89
C PHE A 7 41.16 8.49 -16.77
N LEU A 8 40.13 8.72 -15.96
CA LEU A 8 39.15 7.70 -15.58
C LEU A 8 37.94 7.54 -16.52
N PHE A 9 37.73 8.40 -17.52
CA PHE A 9 36.43 8.48 -18.22
C PHE A 9 36.45 8.30 -19.76
N VAL A 10 37.50 7.73 -20.35
CA VAL A 10 37.57 7.51 -21.82
C VAL A 10 37.11 6.09 -22.24
N GLY A 11 36.60 5.27 -21.31
CA GLY A 11 36.46 3.82 -21.51
C GLY A 11 35.08 3.25 -21.83
N ALA A 12 34.10 4.04 -22.28
CA ALA A 12 32.75 3.53 -22.55
C ALA A 12 32.15 4.09 -23.85
N THR A 13 32.57 3.55 -24.99
CA THR A 13 31.88 3.72 -26.27
C THR A 13 31.50 2.36 -26.85
N THR A 14 30.19 2.11 -26.89
CA THR A 14 29.42 1.27 -27.83
C THR A 14 30.11 0.05 -28.48
N LEU A 15 29.80 -1.15 -27.99
CA LEU A 15 29.93 -2.40 -28.76
C LEU A 15 28.70 -2.54 -29.67
N THR A 16 28.88 -2.22 -30.95
CA THR A 16 27.95 -2.49 -32.04
C THR A 16 27.77 -3.99 -32.27
N THR A 17 26.54 -4.35 -32.65
CA THR A 17 25.99 -5.67 -33.00
C THR A 17 26.92 -6.67 -33.69
N VAL A 18 26.94 -7.91 -33.21
CA VAL A 18 27.52 -9.08 -33.91
C VAL A 18 26.43 -9.69 -34.82
N PRO A 19 26.69 -9.93 -36.11
CA PRO A 19 25.77 -10.65 -36.96
C PRO A 19 25.75 -12.14 -36.60
N THR A 20 24.55 -12.71 -36.48
CA THR A 20 24.31 -14.16 -36.39
C THR A 20 24.73 -14.84 -37.70
N LEU A 21 25.80 -15.61 -37.67
CA LEU A 21 26.17 -16.54 -38.73
C LEU A 21 25.45 -17.87 -38.50
N ALA A 22 24.49 -18.17 -39.36
CA ALA A 22 23.89 -19.49 -39.49
C ALA A 22 24.89 -20.46 -40.13
N ALA A 23 25.00 -21.66 -39.58
CA ALA A 23 25.84 -22.73 -40.09
C ALA A 23 25.23 -23.38 -41.35
N ALA A 24 26.04 -23.58 -42.38
CA ALA A 24 25.82 -24.60 -43.41
C ALA A 24 27.18 -25.19 -43.82
N CYS A 25 27.32 -26.51 -43.65
CA CYS A 25 28.54 -27.29 -43.86
C CYS A 25 28.84 -27.58 -45.34
N ASN A 26 30.12 -27.60 -45.75
CA ASN A 26 30.83 -28.82 -46.19
C ASN A 26 32.26 -28.58 -46.76
N ASN A 27 33.21 -29.33 -46.20
CA ASN A 27 34.45 -29.91 -46.75
C ASN A 27 35.54 -29.01 -47.38
N LYS A 28 36.68 -28.84 -46.68
CA LYS A 28 37.94 -29.59 -46.90
C LYS A 28 39.09 -29.08 -46.01
N ASP A 29 39.76 -30.04 -45.39
CA ASP A 29 40.79 -29.93 -44.36
C ASP A 29 42.03 -29.08 -44.69
N ASN A 30 42.63 -28.55 -43.60
CA ASN A 30 43.95 -27.91 -43.43
C ASN A 30 44.11 -26.39 -43.60
N LYS A 31 43.04 -25.61 -43.82
CA LYS A 31 43.07 -24.14 -43.62
C LYS A 31 42.45 -23.66 -42.30
N ASP A 32 41.69 -24.53 -41.63
CA ASP A 32 40.82 -24.16 -40.51
C ASP A 32 41.54 -24.02 -39.17
N ASN A 33 42.66 -24.72 -38.93
CA ASN A 33 43.33 -24.70 -37.62
C ASN A 33 43.94 -23.33 -37.26
N LYS A 34 44.48 -22.58 -38.23
CA LYS A 34 45.03 -21.24 -37.96
C LYS A 34 43.95 -20.19 -37.71
N GLU A 35 42.80 -20.35 -38.35
CA GLU A 35 41.67 -19.42 -38.19
C GLU A 35 40.94 -19.68 -36.86
N ILE A 36 40.78 -20.95 -36.48
CA ILE A 36 40.31 -21.37 -35.16
C ILE A 36 41.25 -20.91 -34.05
N GLU A 37 42.58 -21.05 -34.23
CA GLU A 37 43.57 -20.58 -33.24
C GLU A 37 43.54 -19.06 -33.08
N LYS A 38 43.38 -18.31 -34.18
CA LYS A 38 43.22 -16.85 -34.16
C LYS A 38 41.95 -16.42 -33.44
N LEU A 39 40.81 -17.08 -33.71
CA LEU A 39 39.54 -16.83 -33.03
C LEU A 39 39.63 -17.14 -31.53
N ASN A 40 40.26 -18.24 -31.15
CA ASN A 40 40.45 -18.60 -29.74
C ASN A 40 41.32 -17.59 -28.98
N ASN A 41 42.35 -17.04 -29.61
CA ASN A 41 43.17 -15.99 -29.02
C ASN A 41 42.39 -14.67 -28.88
N GLN A 42 41.56 -14.32 -29.86
CA GLN A 42 40.66 -13.16 -29.76
C GLN A 42 39.62 -13.31 -28.64
N ILE A 43 39.05 -14.50 -28.47
CA ILE A 43 38.12 -14.79 -27.37
C ILE A 43 38.82 -14.65 -26.01
N LYS A 44 40.02 -15.20 -25.85
CA LYS A 44 40.79 -15.06 -24.60
C LYS A 44 41.14 -13.61 -24.27
N ASP A 45 41.51 -12.81 -25.28
CA ASP A 45 41.77 -11.39 -25.08
C ASP A 45 40.50 -10.62 -24.71
N LEU A 46 39.35 -10.95 -25.30
CA LEU A 46 38.06 -10.37 -24.93
C LEU A 46 37.62 -10.77 -23.52
N GLU A 47 37.80 -12.03 -23.13
CA GLU A 47 37.53 -12.51 -21.77
C GLU A 47 38.41 -11.81 -20.73
N LYS A 48 39.70 -11.61 -21.06
CA LYS A 48 40.63 -10.87 -20.22
C LYS A 48 40.23 -9.39 -20.08
N GLN A 49 39.90 -8.73 -21.19
CA GLN A 49 39.41 -7.35 -21.19
C GLN A 49 38.11 -7.20 -20.39
N LEU A 50 37.18 -8.16 -20.52
CA LEU A 50 35.94 -8.18 -19.76
C LEU A 50 36.19 -8.36 -18.26
N LYS A 51 37.14 -9.21 -17.87
CA LYS A 51 37.50 -9.44 -16.47
C LYS A 51 38.19 -8.22 -15.85
N GLU A 52 39.10 -7.59 -16.58
CA GLU A 52 39.76 -6.34 -16.16
C GLU A 52 38.78 -5.17 -16.05
N SER A 53 37.81 -5.07 -16.96
CA SER A 53 36.73 -4.08 -16.89
C SER A 53 35.86 -4.28 -15.64
N LYS A 54 35.41 -5.52 -15.38
CA LYS A 54 34.65 -5.85 -14.16
C LYS A 54 35.42 -5.56 -12.88
N GLN A 55 36.73 -5.81 -12.86
CA GLN A 55 37.57 -5.49 -11.69
C GLN A 55 37.69 -3.98 -11.49
N LYS A 56 37.88 -3.20 -12.56
CA LYS A 56 37.87 -1.73 -12.48
C LYS A 56 36.54 -1.17 -11.98
N ASP A 57 35.42 -1.76 -12.38
CA ASP A 57 34.10 -1.38 -11.87
C ASP A 57 33.94 -1.68 -10.37
N ILE A 58 34.50 -2.81 -9.89
CA ILE A 58 34.55 -3.15 -8.46
C ILE A 58 35.41 -2.15 -7.69
N ASP A 59 36.60 -1.85 -8.20
CA ASP A 59 37.54 -0.93 -7.56
C ASP A 59 36.96 0.50 -7.50
N LEU A 60 36.30 0.95 -8.57
CA LEU A 60 35.63 2.25 -8.63
C LEU A 60 34.47 2.34 -7.63
N LYS A 61 33.66 1.28 -7.50
CA LYS A 61 32.60 1.22 -6.48
C LYS A 61 33.18 1.35 -5.08
N GLN A 62 34.23 0.61 -4.78
CA GLN A 62 34.91 0.67 -3.47
C GLN A 62 35.54 2.04 -3.21
N GLU A 63 36.02 2.75 -4.23
CA GLU A 63 36.50 4.12 -4.07
C GLU A 63 35.38 5.13 -3.85
N ILE A 64 34.24 4.98 -4.53
CA ILE A 64 33.06 5.85 -4.35
C ILE A 64 32.43 5.64 -2.96
N GLU A 65 32.39 4.40 -2.46
CA GLU A 65 31.89 4.07 -1.12
C GLU A 65 32.75 4.69 0.00
N LYS A 66 34.01 5.03 -0.28
CA LYS A 66 34.91 5.71 0.67
C LYS A 66 34.70 7.22 0.71
N LEU A 67 33.97 7.79 -0.26
CA LEU A 67 33.66 9.22 -0.29
C LEU A 67 32.53 9.54 0.69
N ASN A 68 32.60 10.69 1.35
CA ASN A 68 31.46 11.21 2.11
C ASN A 68 30.39 11.78 1.16
N LYS A 69 29.18 12.04 1.67
CA LYS A 69 28.04 12.53 0.85
C LYS A 69 28.38 13.78 0.03
N GLU A 70 29.11 14.74 0.60
CA GLU A 70 29.49 15.98 -0.10
C GLU A 70 30.45 15.71 -1.27
N GLN A 71 31.42 14.83 -1.07
CA GLN A 71 32.38 14.42 -2.10
C GLN A 71 31.72 13.60 -3.21
N GLN A 72 30.75 12.75 -2.87
CA GLN A 72 29.93 12.04 -3.84
C GLN A 72 29.13 13.04 -4.69
N LEU A 73 28.47 14.02 -4.06
CA LEU A 73 27.74 15.08 -4.78
C LEU A 73 28.66 15.91 -5.70
N GLU A 74 29.85 16.27 -5.23
CA GLU A 74 30.83 16.99 -6.05
C GLU A 74 31.30 16.13 -7.25
N LEU A 75 31.58 14.84 -7.03
CA LEU A 75 31.93 13.91 -8.09
C LEU A 75 30.81 13.81 -9.13
N ILE A 76 29.57 13.64 -8.70
CA ILE A 76 28.37 13.57 -9.55
C ILE A 76 28.19 14.86 -10.35
N SER A 77 28.36 16.02 -9.72
CA SER A 77 28.19 17.33 -10.38
C SER A 77 29.16 17.56 -11.55
N ARG A 78 30.29 16.85 -11.56
CA ARG A 78 31.31 16.92 -12.61
C ARG A 78 31.11 15.90 -13.73
N LEU A 79 30.15 14.98 -13.59
CA LEU A 79 29.84 13.99 -14.63
C LEU A 79 29.01 14.67 -15.73
N ASP A 80 29.49 14.60 -16.96
CA ASP A 80 28.73 15.02 -18.14
C ASP A 80 27.78 13.90 -18.55
N LEU A 81 26.65 13.82 -17.85
CA LEU A 81 25.61 12.80 -18.04
C LEU A 81 24.39 13.37 -18.75
N THR A 82 23.80 12.55 -19.62
CA THR A 82 22.45 12.77 -20.15
C THR A 82 21.41 12.77 -19.03
N LYS A 83 20.19 13.25 -19.32
CA LYS A 83 19.12 13.29 -18.31
C LYS A 83 18.71 11.88 -17.83
N ASP A 84 18.71 10.90 -18.72
CA ASP A 84 18.35 9.52 -18.39
C ASP A 84 19.44 8.83 -17.54
N GLU A 85 20.72 9.12 -17.83
CA GLU A 85 21.84 8.65 -17.00
C GLU A 85 21.81 9.29 -15.61
N LYS A 86 21.46 10.58 -15.51
CA LYS A 86 21.25 11.26 -14.21
C LYS A 86 20.12 10.61 -13.43
N ALA A 87 18.99 10.27 -14.07
CA ALA A 87 17.88 9.60 -13.41
C ALA A 87 18.28 8.23 -12.86
N THR A 88 19.03 7.45 -13.65
CA THR A 88 19.59 6.15 -13.22
C THR A 88 20.52 6.31 -12.02
N LEU A 89 21.36 7.35 -12.03
CA LEU A 89 22.30 7.63 -10.94
C LEU A 89 21.58 8.05 -9.65
N ILE A 90 20.58 8.93 -9.74
CA ILE A 90 19.75 9.32 -8.60
C ILE A 90 19.08 8.07 -7.99
N ASN A 91 18.46 7.23 -8.81
CA ASN A 91 17.82 6.00 -8.33
C ASN A 91 18.78 5.06 -7.59
N LYS A 92 20.04 4.95 -8.07
CA LYS A 92 21.08 4.14 -7.42
C LYS A 92 21.55 4.72 -6.09
N LEU A 93 21.53 6.04 -5.94
CA LEU A 93 21.97 6.73 -4.73
C LEU A 93 20.85 6.84 -3.70
N ASN A 94 19.62 7.08 -4.14
CA ASN A 94 18.44 7.08 -3.30
C ASN A 94 17.21 6.77 -4.17
N SER A 95 16.75 5.53 -4.11
CA SER A 95 15.60 5.07 -4.90
C SER A 95 14.30 5.76 -4.48
N GLY A 96 14.17 6.15 -3.21
CA GLY A 96 13.04 6.89 -2.65
C GLY A 96 12.95 8.37 -3.09
N ALA A 97 13.95 8.89 -3.80
CA ALA A 97 13.95 10.27 -4.29
C ALA A 97 12.73 10.59 -5.19
N GLY A 98 12.16 9.58 -5.86
CA GLY A 98 10.99 9.75 -6.73
C GLY A 98 9.70 10.16 -5.99
N ILE A 99 9.60 9.87 -4.70
CA ILE A 99 8.39 10.12 -3.88
C ILE A 99 8.58 11.15 -2.77
N ALA A 100 9.81 11.64 -2.56
CA ALA A 100 10.12 12.61 -1.52
C ALA A 100 9.23 13.88 -1.61
N GLY A 101 9.00 14.39 -2.82
CA GLY A 101 8.13 15.54 -3.05
C GLY A 101 6.67 15.28 -2.66
N ALA A 102 6.15 14.09 -2.96
CA ALA A 102 4.78 13.70 -2.64
C ALA A 102 4.59 13.55 -1.11
N ILE A 103 5.55 12.93 -0.43
CA ILE A 103 5.62 12.81 1.04
C ILE A 103 5.58 14.21 1.69
N VAL A 104 6.46 15.12 1.23
CA VAL A 104 6.51 16.49 1.76
C VAL A 104 5.20 17.22 1.51
N TRP A 105 4.63 17.12 0.30
CA TRP A 105 3.37 17.75 -0.03
C TRP A 105 2.24 17.26 0.89
N TYR A 106 2.03 15.94 0.99
CA TYR A 106 0.96 15.38 1.81
C TYR A 106 1.13 15.73 3.30
N MET A 107 2.35 15.69 3.84
CA MET A 107 2.58 15.93 5.27
C MET A 107 2.53 17.40 5.68
N ARG A 108 2.94 18.32 4.79
CA ARG A 108 3.25 19.71 5.16
C ARG A 108 2.40 20.74 4.44
N SER A 109 1.85 20.42 3.27
CA SER A 109 1.08 21.39 2.48
C SER A 109 -0.24 21.77 3.18
N ALA A 110 -0.69 23.00 2.96
CA ALA A 110 -2.01 23.42 3.41
C ALA A 110 -3.09 22.75 2.56
N GLU A 111 -2.79 22.51 1.28
CA GLU A 111 -3.65 21.91 0.27
C GLU A 111 -4.08 20.49 0.67
N ALA A 112 -3.14 19.61 1.03
CA ALA A 112 -3.46 18.26 1.49
C ALA A 112 -4.33 18.28 2.75
N ARG A 113 -4.06 19.20 3.69
CA ARG A 113 -4.85 19.36 4.92
C ARG A 113 -6.28 19.83 4.62
N VAL A 114 -6.45 20.80 3.72
CA VAL A 114 -7.76 21.29 3.30
C VAL A 114 -8.53 20.18 2.59
N GLN A 115 -7.89 19.41 1.71
CA GLN A 115 -8.50 18.28 1.03
C GLN A 115 -8.96 17.19 2.03
N ALA A 116 -8.15 16.87 3.06
CA ALA A 116 -8.55 15.94 4.10
C ALA A 116 -9.80 16.43 4.86
N VAL A 117 -9.85 17.72 5.24
CA VAL A 117 -11.04 18.32 5.87
C VAL A 117 -12.26 18.25 4.94
N GLN A 118 -12.09 18.50 3.64
CA GLN A 118 -13.18 18.40 2.67
C GLN A 118 -13.69 16.96 2.54
N ALA A 119 -12.79 15.98 2.47
CA ALA A 119 -13.12 14.57 2.40
C ALA A 119 -13.94 14.13 3.62
N TYR A 120 -13.53 14.52 4.83
CA TYR A 120 -14.28 14.18 6.05
C TYR A 120 -15.60 14.93 6.21
N LYS A 121 -15.70 16.18 5.72
CA LYS A 121 -17.00 16.88 5.63
C LYS A 121 -17.97 16.17 4.67
N LEU A 122 -17.45 15.72 3.52
CA LEU A 122 -18.23 14.91 2.59
C LEU A 122 -18.68 13.59 3.24
N ALA A 123 -17.77 12.91 3.97
CA ALA A 123 -18.08 11.70 4.71
C ALA A 123 -19.22 11.92 5.72
N THR A 124 -19.17 13.01 6.51
CA THR A 124 -20.25 13.37 7.44
C THR A 124 -21.59 13.50 6.74
N ILE A 125 -21.64 14.29 5.65
CA ILE A 125 -22.88 14.51 4.89
C ILE A 125 -23.41 13.20 4.29
N ALA A 126 -22.52 12.40 3.70
CA ALA A 126 -22.90 11.12 3.10
C ALA A 126 -23.40 10.12 4.14
N PHE A 127 -22.77 10.05 5.32
CA PHE A 127 -23.23 9.21 6.43
C PHE A 127 -24.64 9.62 6.86
N ASP A 128 -24.88 10.92 7.03
CA ASP A 128 -26.21 11.43 7.39
C ASP A 128 -27.26 11.17 6.31
N ASN A 129 -26.87 11.16 5.03
CA ASN A 129 -27.76 10.79 3.95
C ASN A 129 -28.07 9.28 3.94
N LEU A 130 -27.09 8.42 4.20
CA LEU A 130 -27.29 6.97 4.28
C LEU A 130 -28.29 6.58 5.37
N LYS A 131 -28.37 7.35 6.47
CA LYS A 131 -29.40 7.18 7.52
C LYS A 131 -30.83 7.26 6.98
N LYS A 132 -31.06 8.01 5.89
CA LYS A 132 -32.39 8.14 5.28
C LYS A 132 -32.88 6.83 4.65
N HIS A 133 -31.97 5.88 4.39
CA HIS A 133 -32.29 4.54 3.87
C HIS A 133 -32.38 3.48 4.96
N ALA A 134 -32.37 3.85 6.25
CA ALA A 134 -32.28 2.89 7.36
C ALA A 134 -33.35 1.79 7.30
N GLU A 135 -34.61 2.15 6.99
CA GLU A 135 -35.70 1.18 6.92
C GLU A 135 -35.57 0.24 5.70
N THR A 136 -35.24 0.77 4.52
CA THR A 136 -35.07 -0.04 3.30
C THR A 136 -33.86 -0.97 3.39
N ASP A 137 -32.80 -0.50 4.04
CA ASP A 137 -31.53 -1.21 4.17
C ASP A 137 -31.48 -2.11 5.42
N LYS A 138 -32.52 -2.07 6.25
CA LYS A 138 -32.65 -2.80 7.52
C LYS A 138 -31.49 -2.46 8.47
N ILE A 139 -31.27 -1.18 8.73
CA ILE A 139 -30.21 -0.67 9.59
C ILE A 139 -30.80 -0.19 10.92
N ASP A 140 -30.15 -0.57 12.03
CA ASP A 140 -30.53 -0.18 13.38
C ASP A 140 -29.53 0.81 13.98
N TYR A 141 -29.80 2.10 13.81
CA TYR A 141 -29.02 3.18 14.43
C TYR A 141 -29.29 3.35 15.93
N LYS A 142 -30.29 2.67 16.51
CA LYS A 142 -30.60 2.75 17.95
C LYS A 142 -29.83 1.72 18.77
N ALA A 143 -29.22 0.74 18.10
CA ALA A 143 -28.39 -0.27 18.74
C ALA A 143 -27.13 0.30 19.39
N VAL A 144 -26.67 1.49 18.99
CA VAL A 144 -25.49 2.15 19.54
C VAL A 144 -25.91 3.24 20.53
N ASP A 145 -25.45 3.13 21.77
CA ASP A 145 -25.63 4.15 22.79
C ASP A 145 -24.54 5.22 22.67
N LYS A 146 -24.90 6.41 22.19
CA LYS A 146 -23.96 7.52 21.99
C LYS A 146 -23.28 8.03 23.27
N THR A 147 -23.82 7.75 24.46
CA THR A 147 -23.26 8.25 25.73
C THR A 147 -22.20 7.31 26.28
N THR A 148 -22.37 6.01 26.03
CA THR A 148 -21.54 4.96 26.62
C THR A 148 -20.71 4.20 25.58
N GLY A 149 -20.97 4.43 24.29
CA GLY A 149 -20.39 3.65 23.19
C GLY A 149 -20.86 2.19 23.15
N LEU A 150 -21.82 1.79 23.99
CA LEU A 150 -22.31 0.42 24.04
C LEU A 150 -23.06 0.06 22.76
N VAL A 151 -22.67 -1.04 22.13
CA VAL A 151 -23.35 -1.58 20.96
C VAL A 151 -24.15 -2.79 21.39
N LYS A 152 -25.47 -2.71 21.27
CA LYS A 152 -26.41 -3.79 21.61
C LYS A 152 -26.65 -4.69 20.40
N ASN A 153 -27.25 -5.85 20.65
CA ASN A 153 -27.80 -6.67 19.57
C ASN A 153 -28.88 -5.83 18.84
N PRO A 154 -28.83 -5.74 17.50
CA PRO A 154 -29.83 -4.99 16.74
C PRO A 154 -31.21 -5.66 16.81
N GLU A 155 -32.26 -4.89 16.50
CA GLU A 155 -33.61 -5.45 16.30
C GLU A 155 -33.58 -6.61 15.28
N THR A 156 -34.47 -7.60 15.46
CA THR A 156 -34.54 -8.79 14.60
C THR A 156 -34.61 -8.43 13.12
N GLY A 157 -33.66 -8.95 12.34
CA GLY A 157 -33.59 -8.73 10.89
C GLY A 157 -32.95 -7.40 10.47
N LYS A 158 -32.49 -6.57 11.44
CA LYS A 158 -31.70 -5.37 11.20
C LYS A 158 -30.22 -5.59 11.50
N SER A 159 -29.40 -4.61 11.15
CA SER A 159 -27.95 -4.63 11.34
C SER A 159 -27.43 -3.28 11.83
N VAL A 160 -26.37 -3.28 12.64
CA VAL A 160 -25.67 -2.06 13.06
C VAL A 160 -24.85 -1.51 11.88
N PRO A 161 -24.92 -0.20 11.57
CA PRO A 161 -24.17 0.38 10.47
C PRO A 161 -22.70 0.57 10.83
N VAL A 162 -21.82 0.08 9.95
CA VAL A 162 -20.37 0.15 10.08
C VAL A 162 -19.79 1.11 9.05
N VAL A 163 -18.92 2.00 9.50
CA VAL A 163 -17.97 2.72 8.66
C VAL A 163 -16.61 2.05 8.79
N PHE A 164 -16.08 1.53 7.69
CA PHE A 164 -14.72 1.03 7.64
C PHE A 164 -13.75 2.15 7.30
N MET A 165 -12.67 2.25 8.08
CA MET A 165 -11.59 3.19 7.85
C MET A 165 -10.25 2.46 7.77
N ASP A 166 -9.35 2.85 6.88
CA ASP A 166 -7.93 2.55 7.10
C ASP A 166 -7.39 3.37 8.29
N VAL A 167 -6.17 3.07 8.75
CA VAL A 167 -5.52 3.76 9.86
C VAL A 167 -4.38 4.63 9.35
N ASP A 168 -3.50 4.03 8.54
CA ASP A 168 -2.32 4.68 7.98
C ASP A 168 -2.78 5.71 6.95
N GLU A 169 -2.32 6.96 7.06
CA GLU A 169 -2.61 8.09 6.16
C GLU A 169 -4.09 8.52 6.04
N THR A 170 -5.01 7.72 6.57
CA THR A 170 -6.46 7.94 6.61
C THR A 170 -6.88 8.55 7.95
N VAL A 171 -6.55 7.90 9.06
CA VAL A 171 -6.87 8.39 10.43
C VAL A 171 -5.65 9.05 11.06
N PHE A 172 -4.48 8.45 10.88
CA PHE A 172 -3.21 8.93 11.44
C PHE A 172 -2.14 9.05 10.38
N VAL A 173 -1.43 10.17 10.41
CA VAL A 173 -0.26 10.40 9.56
C VAL A 173 0.90 9.52 10.04
N ASN A 174 1.60 8.86 9.11
CA ASN A 174 2.78 8.02 9.34
C ASN A 174 4.10 8.76 9.05
N GLU A 175 4.18 10.03 9.46
CA GLU A 175 5.24 10.94 9.03
C GLU A 175 6.66 10.47 9.34
N TYR A 176 6.85 9.84 10.50
CA TYR A 176 8.16 9.36 10.91
C TYR A 176 8.63 8.15 10.09
N VAL A 177 7.78 7.14 9.89
CA VAL A 177 8.17 5.92 9.17
C VAL A 177 8.39 6.21 7.70
N GLU A 178 7.47 6.93 7.05
CA GLU A 178 7.64 7.27 5.63
C GLU A 178 8.87 8.15 5.39
N SER A 179 9.13 9.16 6.23
CA SER A 179 10.36 9.96 6.07
C SER A 179 11.62 9.17 6.35
N TRP A 180 11.62 8.31 7.37
CA TRP A 180 12.72 7.41 7.71
C TRP A 180 13.06 6.48 6.54
N MET A 181 12.07 5.89 5.86
CA MET A 181 12.30 4.96 4.74
C MET A 181 12.98 5.65 3.54
N VAL A 182 12.70 6.94 3.29
CA VAL A 182 13.39 7.71 2.23
C VAL A 182 14.77 8.21 2.67
N VAL A 183 14.89 8.73 3.89
CA VAL A 183 16.13 9.38 4.37
C VAL A 183 17.22 8.35 4.68
N ASP A 184 16.84 7.21 5.26
CA ASP A 184 17.74 6.13 5.68
C ASP A 184 17.77 4.98 4.64
N GLU A 185 17.16 5.19 3.46
CA GLU A 185 17.24 4.28 2.29
C GLU A 185 16.64 2.87 2.51
N HIS A 186 15.66 2.75 3.39
CA HIS A 186 14.94 1.50 3.69
C HIS A 186 13.68 1.31 2.84
N MET A 187 13.79 1.49 1.52
CA MET A 187 12.63 1.37 0.60
C MET A 187 12.12 -0.06 0.40
N ASP A 188 12.83 -1.07 0.90
CA ASP A 188 12.37 -2.47 0.96
C ASP A 188 11.89 -2.81 2.37
N TRP A 189 10.80 -3.59 2.48
CA TRP A 189 10.25 -4.08 3.75
C TRP A 189 11.11 -5.19 4.40
N GLY A 190 12.31 -5.41 3.87
CA GLY A 190 13.27 -6.38 4.34
C GLY A 190 13.94 -6.02 5.67
N VAL A 191 15.09 -6.66 5.92
CA VAL A 191 15.86 -6.51 7.16
C VAL A 191 16.57 -5.16 7.17
N VAL A 192 16.27 -4.33 8.16
CA VAL A 192 16.84 -2.98 8.37
C VAL A 192 17.92 -2.98 9.46
N ASP A 193 17.89 -3.95 10.37
CA ASP A 193 18.98 -4.25 11.29
C ASP A 193 19.37 -5.72 11.13
N LYS A 194 20.53 -5.96 10.52
CA LYS A 194 21.04 -7.32 10.25
C LYS A 194 21.54 -8.02 11.51
N GLU A 195 22.03 -7.28 12.50
CA GLU A 195 22.58 -7.85 13.73
C GLU A 195 21.45 -8.42 14.59
N ASN A 196 20.32 -7.71 14.63
CA ASN A 196 19.15 -8.10 15.41
C ASN A 196 18.03 -8.75 14.58
N ASN A 197 18.23 -8.90 13.26
CA ASN A 197 17.26 -9.42 12.30
C ASN A 197 15.88 -8.70 12.38
N ILE A 198 15.91 -7.37 12.50
CA ILE A 198 14.71 -6.52 12.56
C ILE A 198 14.33 -6.12 11.14
N THR A 199 13.07 -6.34 10.77
CA THR A 199 12.52 -5.89 9.48
C THR A 199 11.98 -4.46 9.57
N ALA A 200 11.77 -3.80 8.43
CA ALA A 200 11.11 -2.48 8.41
C ALA A 200 9.68 -2.56 8.99
N GLU A 201 9.00 -3.69 8.83
CA GLU A 201 7.68 -3.95 9.42
C GLU A 201 7.76 -4.02 10.96
N ASP A 202 8.77 -4.69 11.51
CA ASP A 202 9.01 -4.73 12.96
C ASP A 202 9.35 -3.34 13.51
N PHE A 203 10.12 -2.55 12.76
CA PHE A 203 10.39 -1.17 13.12
C PHE A 203 9.11 -0.33 13.13
N LYS A 204 8.27 -0.42 12.07
CA LYS A 204 6.98 0.28 12.01
C LYS A 204 6.10 -0.08 13.20
N ASP A 205 5.96 -1.36 13.53
CA ASP A 205 5.16 -1.78 14.67
C ASP A 205 5.68 -1.23 16.00
N SER A 206 7.01 -1.12 16.15
CA SER A 206 7.63 -0.49 17.32
C SER A 206 7.31 1.01 17.42
N VAL A 207 7.09 1.67 16.27
CA VAL A 207 6.66 3.07 16.21
C VAL A 207 5.17 3.18 16.54
N ASP A 208 4.33 2.35 15.95
CA ASP A 208 2.89 2.31 16.21
C ASP A 208 2.61 2.05 17.70
N ALA A 209 3.34 1.12 18.32
CA ALA A 209 3.21 0.80 19.75
C ALA A 209 3.50 1.98 20.70
N LYS A 210 4.22 3.02 20.25
CA LYS A 210 4.47 4.21 21.09
C LYS A 210 3.21 5.05 21.32
N GLY A 211 2.24 4.98 20.40
CA GLY A 211 1.02 5.78 20.42
C GLY A 211 1.34 7.27 20.48
N LYS A 212 2.05 7.78 19.45
CA LYS A 212 2.39 9.20 19.29
C LYS A 212 2.10 9.75 17.89
N ARG A 213 1.17 9.14 17.14
CA ARG A 213 0.85 9.58 15.78
C ARG A 213 -0.12 10.75 15.79
N ARG A 214 0.01 11.61 14.79
CA ARG A 214 -0.84 12.78 14.60
C ARG A 214 -2.06 12.41 13.77
N ALA A 215 -3.23 12.87 14.19
CA ALA A 215 -4.45 12.66 13.43
C ALA A 215 -4.45 13.42 12.09
N VAL A 216 -5.07 12.80 11.09
CA VAL A 216 -5.43 13.44 9.83
C VAL A 216 -6.58 14.44 10.10
N PRO A 217 -6.51 15.67 9.58
CA PRO A 217 -7.55 16.69 9.81
C PRO A 217 -8.94 16.20 9.42
N GLY A 218 -9.91 16.33 10.34
CA GLY A 218 -11.31 15.92 10.15
C GLY A 218 -11.64 14.48 10.58
N ALA A 219 -10.65 13.57 10.64
CA ALA A 219 -10.89 12.16 10.94
C ALA A 219 -11.53 11.94 12.32
N ILE A 220 -11.00 12.59 13.35
CA ILE A 220 -11.47 12.44 14.74
C ILE A 220 -12.89 12.97 14.92
N GLU A 221 -13.19 14.13 14.33
CA GLU A 221 -14.53 14.73 14.37
C GLU A 221 -15.55 13.80 13.69
N PHE A 222 -15.18 13.24 12.54
CA PHE A 222 -16.03 12.29 11.82
C PHE A 222 -16.24 10.97 12.61
N ILE A 223 -15.20 10.40 13.21
CA ILE A 223 -15.34 9.19 14.05
C ILE A 223 -16.33 9.43 15.19
N ASN A 224 -16.20 10.55 15.91
CA ASN A 224 -17.14 10.90 16.97
C ASN A 224 -18.56 11.10 16.41
N HIS A 225 -18.71 11.77 15.26
CA HIS A 225 -20.01 11.97 14.61
C HIS A 225 -20.71 10.64 14.31
N VAL A 226 -19.98 9.63 13.79
CA VAL A 226 -20.54 8.31 13.49
C VAL A 226 -21.14 7.66 14.74
N PHE A 227 -20.41 7.62 15.85
CA PHE A 227 -20.88 7.06 17.12
C PHE A 227 -22.05 7.87 17.71
N GLU A 228 -21.96 9.20 17.68
CA GLU A 228 -23.01 10.09 18.17
C GLU A 228 -24.33 9.95 17.42
N ASN A 229 -24.26 9.43 16.19
CA ASN A 229 -25.37 9.26 15.28
C ASN A 229 -25.78 7.80 15.04
N GLY A 230 -25.32 6.87 15.88
CA GLY A 230 -25.84 5.51 15.91
C GLY A 230 -25.09 4.49 15.05
N GLY A 231 -23.96 4.88 14.46
CA GLY A 231 -23.07 3.96 13.75
C GLY A 231 -21.85 3.58 14.57
N ILE A 232 -21.03 2.69 14.03
CA ILE A 232 -19.73 2.33 14.60
C ILE A 232 -18.63 2.44 13.55
N VAL A 233 -17.42 2.70 14.02
CA VAL A 233 -16.21 2.69 13.18
C VAL A 233 -15.44 1.40 13.42
N MET A 234 -15.01 0.76 12.34
CA MET A 234 -14.06 -0.34 12.37
C MET A 234 -12.84 0.01 11.51
N PHE A 235 -11.64 -0.36 11.96
CA PHE A 235 -10.37 -0.10 11.30
C PHE A 235 -9.91 -1.33 10.52
N ASN A 236 -9.90 -1.24 9.18
CA ASN A 236 -9.45 -2.32 8.30
C ASN A 236 -8.09 -2.00 7.69
N SER A 237 -7.03 -2.27 8.45
CA SER A 237 -5.68 -1.81 8.10
C SER A 237 -4.67 -2.93 7.82
N GLY A 238 -3.58 -2.56 7.14
CA GLY A 238 -2.42 -3.41 6.90
C GLY A 238 -1.53 -3.61 8.13
N ILE A 239 -1.71 -2.80 9.18
CA ILE A 239 -1.00 -2.94 10.46
C ILE A 239 -1.18 -4.37 11.00
N ARG A 240 -0.13 -4.98 11.55
CA ARG A 240 -0.25 -6.31 12.18
C ARG A 240 -1.08 -6.20 13.45
N GLN A 241 -2.00 -7.15 13.68
CA GLN A 241 -2.86 -7.19 14.88
C GLN A 241 -2.07 -7.61 16.14
N LEU A 242 -0.95 -6.95 16.42
CA LEU A 242 -0.14 -7.13 17.62
C LEU A 242 -0.72 -6.30 18.76
N GLN A 243 -0.84 -6.86 19.97
CA GLN A 243 -1.35 -6.13 21.12
C GLN A 243 -0.67 -4.76 21.34
N PRO A 244 0.67 -4.65 21.31
CA PRO A 244 1.32 -3.35 21.51
C PRO A 244 0.94 -2.30 20.45
N ALA A 245 0.80 -2.71 19.19
CA ALA A 245 0.40 -1.81 18.10
C ALA A 245 -1.05 -1.34 18.28
N ILE A 246 -1.97 -2.26 18.60
CA ILE A 246 -3.38 -1.95 18.87
C ILE A 246 -3.53 -1.01 20.08
N ASP A 247 -2.77 -1.26 21.16
CA ASP A 247 -2.74 -0.38 22.33
C ASP A 247 -2.23 1.02 21.98
N GLY A 248 -1.17 1.09 21.16
CA GLY A 248 -0.61 2.33 20.66
C GLY A 248 -1.60 3.14 19.80
N ILE A 249 -2.33 2.49 18.91
CA ILE A 249 -3.36 3.13 18.08
C ILE A 249 -4.55 3.56 18.95
N SER A 250 -5.00 2.73 19.89
CA SER A 250 -6.06 3.09 20.84
C SER A 250 -5.69 4.34 21.64
N LYS A 251 -4.44 4.41 22.12
CA LYS A 251 -3.90 5.58 22.79
C LYS A 251 -3.88 6.81 21.88
N ASN A 252 -3.50 6.67 20.60
CA ASN A 252 -3.57 7.77 19.64
C ASN A 252 -5.00 8.30 19.48
N LEU A 253 -5.99 7.41 19.32
CA LEU A 253 -7.40 7.79 19.13
C LEU A 253 -7.90 8.63 20.32
N ILE A 254 -7.68 8.14 21.54
CA ILE A 254 -8.09 8.82 22.76
C ILE A 254 -7.36 10.16 22.90
N ALA A 255 -6.04 10.19 22.69
CA ALA A 255 -5.25 11.41 22.80
C ALA A 255 -5.62 12.46 21.74
N ALA A 256 -6.05 12.02 20.56
CA ALA A 256 -6.48 12.90 19.48
C ALA A 256 -7.92 13.42 19.65
N GLY A 257 -8.71 12.85 20.57
CA GLY A 257 -10.05 13.34 20.94
C GLY A 257 -11.21 12.41 20.58
N VAL A 258 -10.96 11.16 20.18
CA VAL A 258 -12.03 10.15 20.16
C VAL A 258 -12.42 9.87 21.60
N LYS A 259 -13.73 9.87 21.89
CA LYS A 259 -14.19 9.60 23.26
C LYS A 259 -13.76 8.20 23.69
N LYS A 260 -13.23 8.08 24.90
CA LYS A 260 -12.64 6.82 25.40
C LYS A 260 -13.65 5.68 25.40
N GLU A 261 -14.91 5.99 25.70
CA GLU A 261 -16.02 5.05 25.69
C GLU A 261 -16.38 4.51 24.30
N TYR A 262 -15.83 5.06 23.22
CA TYR A 262 -16.01 4.53 21.86
C TYR A 262 -14.89 3.58 21.44
N VAL A 263 -13.75 3.57 22.13
CA VAL A 263 -12.54 2.84 21.70
C VAL A 263 -12.50 1.44 22.31
N HIS A 264 -12.65 0.42 21.46
CA HIS A 264 -12.69 -1.00 21.86
C HIS A 264 -11.92 -1.92 20.92
N ASP A 265 -11.46 -3.06 21.44
CA ASP A 265 -10.70 -4.06 20.67
C ASP A 265 -11.43 -4.56 19.41
N TRP A 266 -12.76 -4.65 19.46
CA TRP A 266 -13.57 -5.14 18.34
C TRP A 266 -13.55 -4.21 17.12
N MET A 267 -13.08 -2.97 17.30
CA MET A 267 -12.92 -2.02 16.20
C MET A 267 -11.75 -2.40 15.28
N PHE A 268 -10.78 -3.18 15.75
CA PHE A 268 -9.53 -3.41 15.01
C PHE A 268 -9.61 -4.69 14.17
N TRP A 269 -9.72 -4.52 12.86
CA TRP A 269 -9.77 -5.56 11.84
C TRP A 269 -8.52 -5.51 10.96
N CYS A 270 -7.35 -5.59 11.59
CA CYS A 270 -6.08 -5.39 10.93
C CYS A 270 -5.49 -6.71 10.37
N SER A 271 -4.27 -6.66 9.84
CA SER A 271 -3.58 -7.82 9.26
C SER A 271 -3.44 -8.94 10.29
N GLY A 272 -3.84 -10.16 9.89
CA GLY A 272 -3.89 -11.36 10.73
C GLY A 272 -5.28 -11.69 11.30
N VAL A 273 -6.25 -10.76 11.24
CA VAL A 273 -7.63 -11.06 11.63
C VAL A 273 -8.28 -12.03 10.64
N LYS A 274 -8.57 -13.24 11.13
CA LYS A 274 -9.25 -14.32 10.39
C LYS A 274 -10.71 -14.39 10.85
N PRO A 275 -11.70 -14.04 9.99
CA PRO A 275 -13.09 -13.99 10.43
C PRO A 275 -13.72 -15.37 10.72
N PHE A 276 -13.09 -16.45 10.28
CA PHE A 276 -13.62 -17.81 10.35
C PHE A 276 -12.86 -18.66 11.36
N GLN A 277 -13.55 -19.66 11.92
CA GLN A 277 -12.94 -20.65 12.79
C GLN A 277 -11.94 -21.51 12.02
N GLU A 278 -10.80 -21.81 12.63
CA GLU A 278 -9.74 -22.59 12.00
C GLU A 278 -10.19 -24.01 11.65
N SER A 279 -10.99 -24.63 12.52
CA SER A 279 -11.53 -25.98 12.32
C SER A 279 -12.62 -26.05 11.24
N ASP A 280 -13.28 -24.93 10.93
CA ASP A 280 -14.43 -24.89 10.04
C ASP A 280 -14.58 -23.50 9.40
N LYS A 281 -14.06 -23.36 8.17
CA LYS A 281 -14.09 -22.10 7.41
C LYS A 281 -15.50 -21.66 6.98
N THR A 282 -16.54 -22.46 7.27
CA THR A 282 -17.94 -22.08 7.04
C THR A 282 -18.56 -21.38 8.25
N LYS A 283 -17.88 -21.39 9.40
CA LYS A 283 -18.34 -20.76 10.65
C LYS A 283 -17.49 -19.56 11.00
N TYR A 284 -18.15 -18.48 11.39
CA TYR A 284 -17.48 -17.29 11.89
C TYR A 284 -16.90 -17.53 13.28
N ASP A 285 -15.71 -17.00 13.50
CA ASP A 285 -15.18 -16.76 14.85
C ASP A 285 -15.97 -15.59 15.46
N PRO A 286 -16.57 -15.72 16.65
CA PRO A 286 -17.31 -14.62 17.27
C PRO A 286 -16.44 -13.43 17.69
N THR A 287 -15.12 -13.63 17.88
CA THR A 287 -14.17 -12.61 18.34
C THR A 287 -12.83 -12.64 17.58
N PRO A 288 -12.83 -12.51 16.23
CA PRO A 288 -11.65 -12.76 15.40
C PRO A 288 -10.48 -11.79 15.69
N TRP A 289 -10.78 -10.59 16.18
CA TRP A 289 -9.77 -9.60 16.59
C TRP A 289 -8.96 -10.06 17.83
N LYS A 290 -9.57 -10.81 18.75
CA LYS A 290 -8.88 -11.39 19.92
C LYS A 290 -8.08 -12.62 19.52
N THR A 291 -8.67 -13.50 18.72
CA THR A 291 -7.99 -14.69 18.20
C THR A 291 -6.71 -14.31 17.46
N ALA A 292 -6.74 -13.27 16.63
CA ALA A 292 -5.56 -12.76 15.93
C ALA A 292 -4.44 -12.32 16.88
N VAL A 293 -4.77 -11.56 17.94
CA VAL A 293 -3.78 -11.16 18.95
C VAL A 293 -3.13 -12.38 19.61
N GLU A 294 -3.92 -13.39 19.97
CA GLU A 294 -3.40 -14.62 20.61
C GLU A 294 -2.53 -15.44 19.66
N LEU A 295 -2.89 -15.51 18.37
CA LEU A 295 -2.06 -16.19 17.36
C LEU A 295 -0.70 -15.51 17.22
N PHE A 296 -0.64 -14.18 17.17
CA PHE A 296 0.61 -13.45 17.09
C PHE A 296 1.50 -13.58 18.35
N LYS A 297 0.94 -13.88 19.53
CA LYS A 297 1.76 -14.20 20.72
C LYS A 297 2.49 -15.53 20.59
N ASN A 298 1.84 -16.50 19.94
CA ASN A 298 2.29 -17.89 19.90
C ASN A 298 3.10 -18.22 18.64
N GLU A 299 2.90 -17.50 17.54
CA GLU A 299 3.56 -17.74 16.27
C GLU A 299 4.49 -16.58 15.87
N LYS A 300 5.77 -16.88 15.65
CA LYS A 300 6.76 -15.92 15.11
C LYS A 300 6.60 -15.62 13.62
N THR A 301 5.48 -15.99 12.98
CA THR A 301 5.42 -16.03 11.51
C THR A 301 4.20 -15.36 10.91
N ASN A 302 4.47 -14.64 9.80
CA ASN A 302 3.59 -13.99 8.81
C ASN A 302 2.57 -14.93 8.12
N GLN A 303 2.00 -15.90 8.81
CA GLN A 303 1.17 -16.92 8.20
C GLN A 303 -0.31 -16.53 8.22
N TRP A 304 -0.61 -15.75 7.17
CA TRP A 304 -1.89 -15.63 6.46
C TRP A 304 -2.61 -14.30 6.71
N ALA A 305 -2.25 -13.30 5.92
CA ALA A 305 -3.06 -12.09 5.77
C ALA A 305 -4.32 -12.46 4.97
N THR A 306 -5.48 -12.39 5.62
CA THR A 306 -6.78 -12.23 4.94
C THR A 306 -6.75 -10.91 4.16
N SER A 307 -7.42 -10.89 3.00
CA SER A 307 -7.55 -9.64 2.25
C SER A 307 -8.43 -8.65 3.01
N LYS A 308 -8.25 -7.36 2.73
CA LYS A 308 -9.13 -6.32 3.27
C LYS A 308 -10.57 -6.58 2.84
N ASN A 309 -10.80 -7.02 1.60
CA ASN A 309 -12.12 -7.43 1.12
C ASN A 309 -12.73 -8.58 1.92
N GLU A 310 -11.97 -9.63 2.21
CA GLU A 310 -12.47 -10.77 2.98
C GLU A 310 -12.97 -10.34 4.38
N ARG A 311 -12.22 -9.46 5.05
CA ARG A 311 -12.62 -8.90 6.35
C ARG A 311 -13.90 -8.06 6.25
N MET A 312 -13.99 -7.16 5.26
CA MET A 312 -15.19 -6.33 5.07
C MET A 312 -16.44 -7.14 4.70
N ASN A 313 -16.25 -8.16 3.86
CA ASN A 313 -17.33 -9.07 3.49
C ASN A 313 -17.80 -9.84 4.71
N ALA A 314 -16.89 -10.42 5.49
CA ALA A 314 -17.25 -11.15 6.71
C ALA A 314 -18.08 -10.29 7.67
N VAL A 315 -17.67 -9.04 7.92
CA VAL A 315 -18.44 -8.09 8.76
C VAL A 315 -19.88 -7.92 8.28
N SER A 316 -20.15 -7.96 6.98
CA SER A 316 -21.52 -7.82 6.45
C SER A 316 -22.25 -9.17 6.29
N ASP A 317 -21.52 -10.25 6.04
CA ASP A 317 -22.05 -11.57 5.73
C ASP A 317 -22.36 -12.41 6.99
N ASN A 318 -21.80 -12.06 8.15
CA ASN A 318 -22.06 -12.76 9.42
C ASN A 318 -23.46 -12.42 9.96
N THR A 319 -24.44 -13.21 9.56
CA THR A 319 -25.83 -13.10 10.03
C THR A 319 -26.06 -13.62 11.44
N THR A 320 -25.08 -14.35 12.03
CA THR A 320 -25.15 -14.84 13.41
C THR A 320 -24.70 -13.79 14.43
N GLY A 321 -23.97 -12.78 13.98
CA GLY A 321 -23.47 -11.66 14.78
C GLY A 321 -22.09 -11.90 15.40
N TRP A 322 -21.51 -10.81 15.90
CA TRP A 322 -20.22 -10.77 16.62
C TRP A 322 -20.44 -10.63 18.12
N ASP A 323 -19.53 -11.18 18.93
CA ASP A 323 -19.62 -11.12 20.39
C ASP A 323 -18.82 -9.94 20.95
N PHE A 324 -19.42 -8.74 20.93
CA PHE A 324 -18.79 -7.53 21.45
C PHE A 324 -18.74 -7.50 22.99
N SER A 325 -19.59 -8.29 23.65
CA SER A 325 -19.61 -8.44 25.11
C SER A 325 -18.26 -8.90 25.68
N LYS A 326 -17.44 -9.57 24.86
CA LYS A 326 -16.09 -9.99 25.24
C LYS A 326 -15.10 -8.84 25.32
N SER A 327 -15.31 -7.73 24.61
CA SER A 327 -14.41 -6.56 24.64
C SER A 327 -15.01 -5.38 25.43
N GLN A 328 -16.31 -5.38 25.67
CA GLN A 328 -17.02 -4.31 26.37
C GLN A 328 -18.16 -4.87 27.21
N GLN A 329 -18.09 -4.69 28.53
CA GLN A 329 -19.14 -5.18 29.43
C GLN A 329 -20.48 -4.50 29.12
N GLY A 330 -21.53 -5.31 28.95
CA GLY A 330 -22.89 -4.84 28.63
C GLY A 330 -23.17 -4.66 27.15
N ALA A 331 -22.18 -4.83 26.27
CA ALA A 331 -22.39 -4.90 24.83
C ALA A 331 -23.09 -6.22 24.43
N GLY A 332 -23.63 -6.24 23.21
CA GLY A 332 -24.28 -7.39 22.61
C GLY A 332 -23.32 -8.56 22.33
N ASP A 333 -23.84 -9.77 22.41
CA ASP A 333 -23.14 -11.03 22.11
C ASP A 333 -23.44 -11.54 20.68
N LYS A 334 -24.34 -10.88 19.95
CA LYS A 334 -24.81 -11.24 18.60
C LYS A 334 -25.04 -9.98 17.75
N VAL A 335 -24.04 -9.12 17.69
CA VAL A 335 -24.12 -7.87 16.95
C VAL A 335 -23.97 -8.15 15.45
N VAL A 336 -25.07 -8.13 14.71
CA VAL A 336 -25.06 -8.23 13.24
C VAL A 336 -24.78 -6.85 12.65
N THR A 337 -23.89 -6.79 11.66
CA THR A 337 -23.36 -5.52 11.10
C THR A 337 -23.51 -5.43 9.59
N LYS A 338 -23.53 -4.21 9.05
CA LYS A 338 -23.40 -3.95 7.60
C LYS A 338 -22.46 -2.78 7.35
N VAL A 339 -21.54 -2.96 6.42
CA VAL A 339 -20.64 -1.89 5.99
C VAL A 339 -21.40 -0.93 5.08
N ILE A 340 -21.63 0.30 5.54
CA ILE A 340 -22.33 1.34 4.80
C ILE A 340 -21.38 2.41 4.24
N MET A 341 -20.15 2.48 4.73
CA MET A 341 -19.17 3.45 4.24
C MET A 341 -17.76 2.90 4.32
N ARG A 342 -16.91 3.31 3.38
CA ARG A 342 -15.48 2.98 3.36
C ARG A 342 -14.66 4.26 3.17
N ILE A 343 -13.66 4.46 4.03
CA ILE A 343 -12.77 5.64 4.02
C ILE A 343 -11.32 5.17 4.07
N GLY A 344 -10.49 5.75 3.23
CA GLY A 344 -9.18 5.22 2.89
C GLY A 344 -8.43 6.25 2.06
N ASP A 345 -7.12 6.10 2.01
CA ASP A 345 -6.21 6.94 1.26
C ASP A 345 -5.65 6.27 0.01
N ASP A 346 -5.83 4.95 -0.08
CA ASP A 346 -5.59 4.21 -1.29
C ASP A 346 -6.85 3.49 -1.77
N PHE A 347 -6.94 3.29 -3.08
CA PHE A 347 -7.95 2.39 -3.62
C PHE A 347 -7.78 0.99 -3.00
N ASN A 348 -6.52 0.60 -2.72
CA ASN A 348 -5.96 -0.54 -1.96
C ASN A 348 -6.63 -0.84 -0.62
N ASP A 349 -7.36 0.11 -0.06
CA ASP A 349 -8.02 -0.10 1.23
C ASP A 349 -9.38 -0.80 1.10
N PHE A 350 -10.00 -0.75 -0.08
CA PHE A 350 -11.41 -1.12 -0.26
C PHE A 350 -11.68 -2.32 -1.17
N TYR A 351 -10.81 -2.59 -2.14
CA TYR A 351 -11.01 -3.58 -3.20
C TYR A 351 -9.73 -4.36 -3.54
N ASP A 352 -8.93 -4.73 -2.51
CA ASP A 352 -7.57 -5.25 -2.67
C ASP A 352 -7.52 -6.53 -3.51
N ASP A 353 -8.57 -7.32 -3.43
CA ASP A 353 -8.71 -8.49 -4.29
C ASP A 353 -9.00 -8.13 -5.76
N ALA A 354 -9.67 -7.01 -6.03
CA ALA A 354 -9.99 -6.58 -7.38
C ALA A 354 -8.80 -5.97 -8.12
N TYR A 355 -7.98 -5.15 -7.48
CA TYR A 355 -6.94 -4.39 -8.20
C TYR A 355 -5.51 -4.69 -7.77
N LYS A 356 -5.23 -5.20 -6.56
CA LYS A 356 -3.85 -5.21 -6.01
C LYS A 356 -2.89 -6.04 -6.86
N HIS A 357 -3.41 -6.91 -7.73
CA HIS A 357 -2.62 -7.72 -8.65
C HIS A 357 -2.36 -7.04 -10.00
N PHE A 358 -3.15 -6.04 -10.38
CA PHE A 358 -2.88 -5.21 -11.56
C PHE A 358 -1.78 -4.20 -11.21
N LYS A 359 -0.56 -4.43 -11.69
CA LYS A 359 0.55 -3.46 -11.61
C LYS A 359 0.36 -2.27 -12.56
N ASP A 360 -0.84 -2.12 -13.11
CA ASP A 360 -1.17 -1.25 -14.23
C ASP A 360 -2.27 -0.29 -13.77
N MET A 361 -1.94 1.01 -13.79
CA MET A 361 -2.80 2.07 -13.29
C MET A 361 -4.06 2.24 -14.14
N ASP A 362 -3.98 2.00 -15.45
CA ASP A 362 -5.14 2.15 -16.35
C ASP A 362 -6.22 1.13 -16.04
N LYS A 363 -5.84 -0.11 -15.70
CA LYS A 363 -6.80 -1.16 -15.28
C LYS A 363 -7.54 -0.81 -14.00
N THR A 364 -6.87 -0.10 -13.09
CA THR A 364 -7.51 0.34 -11.84
C THR A 364 -8.53 1.45 -12.13
N ARG A 365 -8.19 2.40 -13.04
CA ARG A 365 -9.13 3.42 -13.52
C ARG A 365 -10.34 2.80 -14.23
N GLU A 366 -10.10 1.89 -15.17
CA GLU A 366 -11.18 1.19 -15.89
C GLU A 366 -12.13 0.46 -14.93
N TYR A 367 -11.59 -0.23 -13.93
CA TYR A 367 -12.40 -0.92 -12.93
C TYR A 367 -13.23 0.06 -12.08
N TYR A 368 -12.62 1.18 -11.66
CA TYR A 368 -13.33 2.26 -10.96
C TYR A 368 -14.52 2.78 -11.79
N GLU A 369 -14.27 3.14 -13.05
CA GLU A 369 -15.30 3.70 -13.94
C GLU A 369 -16.45 2.72 -14.16
N ALA A 370 -16.13 1.44 -14.37
CA ALA A 370 -17.12 0.43 -14.68
C ALA A 370 -17.94 -0.05 -13.47
N ASN A 371 -17.36 -0.06 -12.27
CA ASN A 371 -17.96 -0.77 -11.13
C ASN A 371 -18.22 0.11 -9.89
N LEU A 372 -17.46 1.18 -9.69
CA LEU A 372 -17.38 1.85 -8.38
C LEU A 372 -17.71 3.33 -8.42
N LYS A 373 -17.73 3.97 -9.59
CA LYS A 373 -17.94 5.41 -9.77
C LYS A 373 -19.11 5.96 -8.95
N GLU A 374 -20.28 5.32 -9.00
CA GLU A 374 -21.46 5.77 -8.25
C GLU A 374 -21.26 5.79 -6.73
N LEU A 375 -20.39 4.93 -6.18
CA LEU A 375 -20.10 4.89 -4.74
C LEU A 375 -19.31 6.11 -4.26
N PHE A 376 -18.63 6.82 -5.16
CA PHE A 376 -17.87 8.04 -4.84
C PHE A 376 -18.62 9.32 -5.21
N GLU A 377 -19.57 9.24 -6.14
CA GLU A 377 -20.27 10.42 -6.68
C GLU A 377 -21.68 10.61 -6.10
N ASN A 378 -22.40 9.53 -5.79
CA ASN A 378 -23.76 9.63 -5.28
C ASN A 378 -23.77 9.84 -3.76
N ILE A 379 -23.69 11.10 -3.33
CA ILE A 379 -23.70 11.52 -1.92
C ILE A 379 -24.93 11.05 -1.12
N ASN A 380 -26.02 10.63 -1.81
CA ASN A 380 -27.20 10.06 -1.17
C ASN A 380 -27.11 8.53 -0.98
N GLY A 381 -25.99 7.92 -1.37
CA GLY A 381 -25.76 6.47 -1.35
C GLY A 381 -26.12 5.80 -2.67
N ALA A 382 -25.26 4.90 -3.13
CA ALA A 382 -25.50 3.98 -4.25
C ALA A 382 -25.59 2.54 -3.74
N LYS A 383 -26.10 1.60 -4.54
CA LYS A 383 -26.07 0.18 -4.15
C LYS A 383 -24.63 -0.25 -3.96
N GLY A 384 -24.34 -0.78 -2.77
CA GLY A 384 -22.99 -1.15 -2.39
C GLY A 384 -22.40 -2.24 -3.27
N VAL A 385 -21.09 -2.44 -3.15
CA VAL A 385 -20.37 -3.43 -3.94
C VAL A 385 -19.58 -4.36 -3.05
N LYS A 386 -19.74 -5.66 -3.30
CA LYS A 386 -18.95 -6.74 -2.71
C LYS A 386 -18.01 -7.31 -3.74
N VAL A 387 -16.75 -7.48 -3.34
CA VAL A 387 -15.70 -8.10 -4.15
C VAL A 387 -15.29 -9.39 -3.48
N THR A 388 -15.36 -10.48 -4.24
CA THR A 388 -15.01 -11.82 -3.76
C THR A 388 -13.94 -12.42 -4.65
N LYS A 389 -12.93 -13.02 -4.02
CA LYS A 389 -11.87 -13.75 -4.71
C LYS A 389 -12.00 -15.23 -4.44
N THR A 390 -12.15 -15.99 -5.50
CA THR A 390 -12.16 -17.46 -5.45
C THR A 390 -10.88 -18.00 -6.07
N LYS A 391 -10.25 -18.95 -5.40
CA LYS A 391 -9.13 -19.72 -5.94
C LYS A 391 -9.64 -21.11 -6.29
N THR A 392 -9.40 -21.55 -7.52
CA THR A 392 -9.72 -22.91 -7.97
C THR A 392 -8.42 -23.64 -8.33
N GLY A 393 -8.23 -24.84 -7.78
CA GLY A 393 -6.97 -25.58 -7.86
C GLY A 393 -5.99 -25.24 -6.73
N GLU A 394 -4.85 -25.94 -6.72
CA GLU A 394 -3.84 -25.85 -5.65
C GLU A 394 -2.50 -25.31 -6.16
N GLY A 395 -1.72 -24.76 -5.23
CA GLY A 395 -0.35 -24.30 -5.49
C GLY A 395 -0.25 -23.12 -6.45
N LYS A 396 0.89 -23.01 -7.15
CA LYS A 396 1.21 -21.90 -8.05
C LYS A 396 0.30 -21.81 -9.29
N ASN A 397 -0.48 -22.86 -9.56
CA ASN A 397 -1.38 -22.95 -10.72
C ASN A 397 -2.84 -22.64 -10.38
N ALA A 398 -3.14 -22.25 -9.13
CA ALA A 398 -4.49 -21.90 -8.73
C ALA A 398 -5.03 -20.74 -9.58
N LYS A 399 -6.17 -20.98 -10.25
CA LYS A 399 -6.85 -19.94 -11.01
C LYS A 399 -7.57 -19.02 -10.03
N VAL A 400 -7.22 -17.75 -10.07
CA VAL A 400 -7.88 -16.69 -9.30
C VAL A 400 -9.02 -16.13 -10.14
N LYS A 401 -10.24 -16.17 -9.62
CA LYS A 401 -11.39 -15.47 -10.18
C LYS A 401 -11.86 -14.42 -9.19
N VAL A 402 -11.91 -13.17 -9.65
CA VAL A 402 -12.50 -12.05 -8.92
C VAL A 402 -13.93 -11.86 -9.44
N THR A 403 -14.88 -11.72 -8.52
CA THR A 403 -16.28 -11.37 -8.83
C THR A 403 -16.67 -10.11 -8.08
N THR A 404 -17.42 -9.25 -8.76
CA THR A 404 -17.97 -8.01 -8.20
C THR A 404 -19.49 -8.11 -8.26
N GLU A 405 -20.15 -7.95 -7.12
CA GLU A 405 -21.61 -8.04 -7.00
C GLU A 405 -22.18 -6.82 -6.28
N LYS A 406 -23.38 -6.39 -6.69
CA LYS A 406 -24.11 -5.36 -5.96
C LYS A 406 -24.73 -5.98 -4.71
N VAL A 407 -24.68 -5.26 -3.60
CA VAL A 407 -25.36 -5.64 -2.36
C VAL A 407 -26.70 -4.90 -2.23
N ASP A 408 -27.58 -5.41 -1.38
CA ASP A 408 -28.96 -4.92 -1.29
C ASP A 408 -29.13 -3.60 -0.53
N TRP A 409 -28.09 -3.11 0.16
CA TRP A 409 -28.09 -1.86 0.91
C TRP A 409 -27.22 -0.79 0.25
N HIS A 410 -27.40 0.46 0.68
CA HIS A 410 -26.66 1.58 0.15
C HIS A 410 -25.29 1.74 0.82
N GLN A 411 -24.30 2.15 0.04
CA GLN A 411 -22.95 2.49 0.48
C GLN A 411 -22.49 3.82 -0.11
N PHE A 412 -21.47 4.40 0.52
CA PHE A 412 -20.69 5.52 -0.03
C PHE A 412 -19.22 5.35 0.33
N ASN A 413 -18.31 5.77 -0.56
CA ASN A 413 -16.88 5.69 -0.34
C ASN A 413 -16.25 7.08 -0.36
N VAL A 414 -15.21 7.27 0.45
CA VAL A 414 -14.44 8.51 0.49
C VAL A 414 -12.97 8.17 0.32
N GLN A 415 -12.33 8.85 -0.64
CA GLN A 415 -10.88 8.92 -0.72
C GLN A 415 -10.40 10.16 0.05
N VAL A 416 -9.50 9.94 0.99
CA VAL A 416 -8.77 10.98 1.70
C VAL A 416 -7.41 11.11 1.01
N PRO A 417 -6.87 12.31 0.78
CA PRO A 417 -5.50 12.40 0.30
C PRO A 417 -4.58 11.71 1.31
N GLY A 418 -3.76 10.78 0.85
CA GLY A 418 -2.81 10.02 1.63
C GLY A 418 -2.13 8.98 0.74
N ASN A 419 -1.15 8.27 1.29
CA ASN A 419 -0.24 7.35 0.57
C ASN A 419 0.58 7.95 -0.59
N ALA A 420 1.78 8.41 -0.27
CA ALA A 420 2.79 8.73 -1.28
C ALA A 420 3.69 7.53 -1.64
N MET A 421 3.73 6.50 -0.80
CA MET A 421 4.86 5.55 -0.78
C MET A 421 4.47 4.10 -1.12
N TYR A 422 3.35 3.59 -0.60
CA TYR A 422 2.95 2.18 -0.76
C TYR A 422 1.61 1.98 -1.43
N GLY A 423 1.05 3.06 -1.96
CA GLY A 423 -0.23 3.05 -2.62
C GLY A 423 -0.27 2.16 -3.86
N GLY A 424 -1.46 1.67 -4.24
CA GLY A 424 -1.65 0.85 -5.43
C GLY A 424 -1.14 1.51 -6.70
N TRP A 425 -1.23 2.84 -6.76
CA TRP A 425 -0.73 3.64 -7.87
C TRP A 425 0.79 3.56 -8.04
N THR A 426 1.56 3.49 -6.95
CA THR A 426 3.04 3.43 -7.00
C THR A 426 3.58 2.05 -7.37
N ARG A 427 2.77 0.99 -7.22
CA ARG A 427 3.26 -0.40 -7.35
C ARG A 427 3.77 -0.73 -8.74
N GLY A 428 3.11 -0.21 -9.78
CA GLY A 428 3.58 -0.32 -11.17
C GLY A 428 4.91 0.38 -11.41
N LEU A 429 5.23 1.36 -10.57
CA LEU A 429 6.42 2.19 -10.58
C LEU A 429 7.45 1.74 -9.53
N ASN A 430 7.39 0.47 -9.13
CA ASN A 430 8.27 -0.12 -8.12
C ASN A 430 8.26 0.65 -6.78
N TYR A 431 7.08 1.06 -6.32
CA TYR A 431 6.90 1.90 -5.12
C TYR A 431 7.57 3.28 -5.24
N GLY A 432 7.51 3.84 -6.46
CA GLY A 432 7.91 5.21 -6.73
C GLY A 432 9.41 5.41 -6.89
N THR A 433 10.13 4.42 -7.44
CA THR A 433 11.55 4.61 -7.73
C THR A 433 11.76 5.72 -8.75
N TYR A 434 12.81 6.51 -8.56
CA TYR A 434 13.04 7.73 -9.34
C TYR A 434 13.10 7.46 -10.86
N ASP A 435 13.75 6.37 -11.26
CA ASP A 435 13.87 5.98 -12.68
C ASP A 435 12.50 5.68 -13.32
N LYS A 436 11.61 4.98 -12.61
CA LYS A 436 10.25 4.67 -13.08
C LYS A 436 9.36 5.90 -13.14
N ILE A 437 9.48 6.80 -12.18
CA ILE A 437 8.81 8.11 -12.23
C ILE A 437 9.31 8.92 -13.43
N TRP A 438 10.62 8.92 -13.68
CA TRP A 438 11.23 9.61 -14.83
C TRP A 438 10.76 9.04 -16.17
N GLU A 439 10.73 7.72 -16.32
CA GLU A 439 10.18 7.04 -17.50
C GLU A 439 8.72 7.46 -17.75
N LEU A 440 7.88 7.45 -16.71
CA LEU A 440 6.47 7.85 -16.80
C LEU A 440 6.32 9.34 -17.17
N LEU A 441 7.12 10.24 -16.60
CA LEU A 441 7.08 11.66 -16.93
C LEU A 441 7.46 11.92 -18.40
N ASN A 442 8.45 11.19 -18.93
CA ASN A 442 8.80 11.27 -20.34
C ASN A 442 7.67 10.76 -21.23
N ASP A 443 7.01 9.66 -20.85
CA ASP A 443 5.85 9.14 -21.57
C ASP A 443 4.70 10.17 -21.59
N ILE A 444 4.32 10.72 -20.43
CA ILE A 444 3.29 11.77 -20.31
C ILE A 444 3.66 12.97 -21.18
N LYS A 445 4.90 13.45 -21.12
CA LYS A 445 5.35 14.60 -21.91
C LYS A 445 5.22 14.34 -23.41
N ASN A 446 5.62 13.16 -23.87
CA ASN A 446 5.63 12.82 -25.30
C ASN A 446 4.24 12.53 -25.85
N ASN A 447 3.32 12.07 -25.00
CA ASN A 447 1.95 11.71 -25.36
C ASN A 447 0.90 12.77 -24.98
N SER A 448 1.29 13.85 -24.28
CA SER A 448 0.35 14.88 -23.84
C SER A 448 -0.21 15.67 -25.01
N LYS A 449 -1.55 15.81 -25.02
CA LYS A 449 -2.28 16.62 -25.99
C LYS A 449 -2.09 18.12 -25.78
N ASP A 450 -1.66 18.55 -24.59
CA ASP A 450 -1.43 19.96 -24.25
C ASP A 450 -0.31 20.59 -25.10
N ASN A 451 0.58 19.75 -25.65
CA ASN A 451 1.71 20.16 -26.46
C ASN A 451 1.42 20.19 -27.97
N PHE A 452 0.20 19.84 -28.40
CA PHE A 452 -0.21 19.98 -29.79
C PHE A 452 -1.11 21.21 -29.94
N SER A 453 -0.59 22.27 -30.56
CA SER A 453 -1.48 23.28 -31.13
C SER A 453 -2.24 22.62 -32.27
N GLU A 454 -3.56 22.49 -32.16
CA GLU A 454 -4.38 22.36 -33.36
C GLU A 454 -4.14 23.63 -34.19
N THR A 455 -3.22 23.57 -35.15
CA THR A 455 -3.18 24.53 -36.25
C THR A 455 -4.50 24.36 -37.00
N LYS A 456 -5.46 25.24 -36.67
CA LYS A 456 -6.71 25.41 -37.41
C LYS A 456 -6.44 26.00 -38.80
#